data_AF-A0AAW9I8L8-F1
#
_entry.id   AF-A0AAW9I8L8-F1
#
_cell.length_a   1.000
_cell.length_b   1.000
_cell.length_c   1.000
_cell.angle_alpha   90.00
_cell.angle_beta   90.00
_cell.angle_gamma   90.00
#
_symmetry.space_group_name_H-M   'P 1'
#
loop_
_entity.id
_entity.type
_entity.pdbx_description
1 polymer ?
#
loop_
_entity_poly.entity_id
_entity_poly.type
_entity_poly.pdbx_seq_one_letter_code
_entity_poly.pdbx_strand_id
1 'polypeptide(L)'
;MEIRNKKISKEEFNHIREEVLSLWPTGKEVNLEESFEFHKSLPENKIFSVKLIKAKEEGITLIQPRAGVALVDDQIKLLTYLQNVGQADLLPTTIDSYTRQNCYEDAQKGIVESIKNNKSMLNGFPAVNHGVESCRRIINALD
;
A
#
# COMPACT_ATOMS: atom_id res chain seq x y z
N MET A 1 -1.34 -24.02 11.76
CA MET A 1 -2.19 -23.33 12.75
C MET A 1 -3.61 -23.89 12.64
N GLU A 2 -4.25 -24.25 13.75
CA GLU A 2 -5.66 -24.67 13.75
C GLU A 2 -6.56 -23.44 13.64
N ILE A 3 -7.56 -23.48 12.74
CA ILE A 3 -8.43 -22.34 12.48
C ILE A 3 -9.50 -22.27 13.58
N ARG A 4 -9.49 -21.20 14.37
CA ARG A 4 -10.47 -20.93 15.43
C ARG A 4 -10.83 -19.45 15.47
N ASN A 5 -12.06 -19.13 15.86
CA ASN A 5 -12.48 -17.75 16.11
C ASN A 5 -11.98 -17.28 17.49
N LYS A 6 -10.66 -17.12 17.62
CA LYS A 6 -10.02 -16.62 18.84
C LYS A 6 -8.86 -15.70 18.45
N LYS A 7 -8.64 -14.64 19.24
CA LYS A 7 -7.46 -13.79 19.09
C LYS A 7 -6.20 -14.64 19.31
N ILE A 8 -5.29 -14.61 18.35
CA ILE A 8 -3.96 -15.24 18.46
C ILE A 8 -3.17 -14.61 19.60
N SER A 9 -2.32 -15.39 20.27
CA SER A 9 -1.46 -14.85 21.31
C SER A 9 -0.39 -13.92 20.72
N LYS A 10 0.23 -13.08 21.56
CA LYS A 10 1.29 -12.17 21.11
C LYS A 10 2.50 -12.97 20.64
N GLU A 11 2.80 -14.07 21.32
CA GLU A 11 3.90 -14.97 21.01
C GLU A 11 3.69 -15.63 19.64
N GLU A 12 2.48 -16.18 19.40
CA GLU A 12 2.12 -16.80 18.11
C GLU A 12 2.13 -15.78 16.97
N PHE A 13 1.58 -14.58 17.20
CA PHE A 13 1.62 -13.49 16.23
C PHE A 13 3.06 -13.11 15.85
N ASN A 14 3.96 -12.98 16.83
CA ASN A 14 5.35 -12.61 16.56
C ASN A 14 6.09 -13.71 15.78
N HIS A 15 5.85 -14.97 16.12
CA HIS A 15 6.43 -16.10 15.39
C HIS A 15 5.99 -16.12 13.91
N ILE A 16 4.68 -15.97 13.66
CA ILE A 16 4.14 -15.88 12.28
C ILE A 16 4.76 -14.69 11.54
N ARG A 17 4.93 -13.55 12.21
CA ARG A 17 5.53 -12.36 11.59
C ARG A 17 6.97 -12.59 11.16
N GLU A 18 7.78 -13.26 11.97
CA GLU A 18 9.17 -13.58 11.61
C GLU A 18 9.23 -14.41 10.32
N GLU A 19 8.35 -15.41 10.19
CA GLU A 19 8.24 -16.21 8.97
C GLU A 19 7.78 -15.35 7.78
N VAL A 20 6.71 -14.57 7.93
CA VAL A 20 6.14 -13.74 6.85
C VAL A 20 7.13 -12.68 6.34
N LEU A 21 7.87 -12.02 7.25
CA LEU A 21 8.84 -11.00 6.88
C LEU A 21 10.08 -11.57 6.16
N SER A 22 10.29 -12.88 6.22
CA SER A 22 11.38 -13.55 5.50
C SER A 22 11.03 -13.88 4.04
N LEU A 23 9.75 -13.79 3.65
CA LEU A 23 9.25 -14.20 2.32
C LEU A 23 9.76 -13.34 1.17
N TRP A 24 10.17 -12.09 1.42
CA TRP A 24 10.76 -11.21 0.42
C TRP A 24 11.77 -10.24 1.06
N PRO A 25 12.84 -9.80 0.37
CA PRO A 25 13.90 -8.99 0.98
C PRO A 25 13.44 -7.69 1.64
N THR A 26 12.39 -7.05 1.12
CA THR A 26 11.82 -5.80 1.68
C THR A 26 11.12 -6.00 3.02
N GLY A 27 10.83 -7.24 3.43
CA GLY A 27 10.35 -7.55 4.78
C GLY A 27 11.34 -7.13 5.88
N LYS A 28 12.64 -7.01 5.54
CA LYS A 28 13.68 -6.47 6.43
C LYS A 28 13.50 -4.99 6.76
N GLU A 29 12.76 -4.24 5.94
CA GLU A 29 12.49 -2.82 6.15
C GLU A 29 11.38 -2.60 7.21
N VAL A 30 10.64 -3.65 7.56
CA VAL A 30 9.48 -3.53 8.47
C VAL A 30 9.96 -3.49 9.93
N ASN A 31 9.99 -2.29 10.50
CA ASN A 31 10.15 -2.06 11.93
C ASN A 31 8.82 -1.62 12.55
N LEU A 32 8.29 -2.41 13.49
CA LEU A 32 6.98 -2.17 14.10
C LEU A 32 6.92 -0.87 14.89
N GLU A 33 7.92 -0.62 15.75
CA GLU A 33 7.94 0.55 16.63
C GLU A 33 8.05 1.83 15.80
N GLU A 34 8.98 1.83 14.85
CA GLU A 34 9.17 2.95 13.94
C GLU A 34 7.94 3.16 13.04
N SER A 35 7.27 2.08 12.60
CA SER A 35 6.02 2.19 11.85
C SER A 35 4.90 2.83 12.66
N PHE A 36 4.81 2.54 13.96
CA PHE A 36 3.83 3.21 14.83
C PHE A 36 4.09 4.70 14.91
N GLU A 37 5.35 5.10 15.10
CA GLU A 37 5.71 6.52 15.17
C GLU A 37 5.46 7.24 13.84
N PHE A 38 5.82 6.64 12.70
CA PHE A 38 5.48 7.16 11.38
C PHE A 38 3.97 7.39 11.23
N HIS A 39 3.14 6.37 11.53
CA HIS A 39 1.69 6.49 11.36
C HIS A 39 1.05 7.48 12.34
N LYS A 40 1.55 7.62 13.58
CA LYS A 40 1.07 8.63 14.54
C LYS A 40 1.44 10.05 14.10
N SER A 41 2.54 10.22 13.36
CA SER A 41 2.99 11.53 12.88
C SER A 41 2.20 12.05 11.67
N LEU A 42 1.41 11.20 11.01
CA LEU A 42 0.62 11.60 9.85
C LEU A 42 -0.47 12.60 10.27
N PRO A 43 -0.73 13.63 9.45
CA PRO A 43 -1.82 14.56 9.71
C PRO A 43 -3.18 13.86 9.52
N GLU A 44 -4.21 14.33 10.23
CA GLU A 44 -5.52 13.69 10.28
C GLU A 44 -6.17 13.49 8.90
N ASN A 45 -5.94 14.39 7.94
CA ASN A 45 -6.47 14.26 6.58
C ASN A 45 -5.95 13.03 5.82
N LYS A 46 -4.79 12.50 6.21
CA LYS A 46 -4.21 11.27 5.65
C LYS A 46 -4.65 10.01 6.39
N ILE A 47 -5.43 10.14 7.46
CA ILE A 47 -5.93 9.00 8.24
C ILE A 47 -7.30 8.59 7.73
N PHE A 48 -7.33 7.49 6.97
CA PHE A 48 -8.52 6.99 6.29
C PHE A 48 -9.72 6.80 7.23
N SER A 49 -9.51 6.25 8.42
CA SER A 49 -10.58 6.00 9.41
C SER A 49 -11.21 7.30 9.92
N VAL A 50 -10.42 8.35 10.14
CA VAL A 50 -10.92 9.67 10.55
C VAL A 50 -11.82 10.26 9.47
N LYS A 51 -11.40 10.19 8.21
CA LYS A 51 -12.20 10.67 7.07
C LYS A 51 -13.51 9.90 6.91
N LEU A 52 -13.51 8.58 7.12
CA LEU A 52 -14.73 7.76 7.10
C LEU A 52 -15.71 8.10 8.23
N ILE A 53 -15.22 8.30 9.46
CA ILE A 53 -16.04 8.67 10.62
C ILE A 53 -16.70 10.02 10.35
N LYS A 54 -15.92 11.01 9.92
CA LYS A 54 -16.42 12.35 9.59
C LYS A 54 -17.49 12.31 8.50
N ALA A 55 -17.25 11.59 7.40
CA ALA A 55 -18.23 11.46 6.33
C ALA A 55 -19.54 10.82 6.80
N LYS A 56 -19.45 9.86 7.74
CA LYS A 56 -20.63 9.24 8.35
C LYS A 56 -21.42 10.21 9.21
N GLU A 57 -20.73 11.02 10.02
CA GLU A 57 -21.33 12.05 10.88
C GLU A 57 -21.97 13.17 10.07
N GLU A 58 -21.34 13.57 8.96
CA GLU A 58 -21.81 14.63 8.06
C GLU A 58 -22.84 14.14 7.04
N GLY A 59 -23.05 12.83 6.91
CA GLY A 59 -23.98 12.25 5.93
C GLY A 59 -23.51 12.37 4.47
N ILE A 60 -22.19 12.43 4.24
CA ILE A 60 -21.57 12.61 2.93
C ILE A 60 -21.17 11.26 2.34
N THR A 61 -21.38 11.09 1.04
CA THR A 61 -20.85 9.94 0.28
C THR A 61 -19.49 10.29 -0.31
N LEU A 62 -18.47 9.50 0.00
CA LEU A 62 -17.12 9.68 -0.52
C LEU A 62 -16.91 8.93 -1.84
N ILE A 63 -16.07 9.49 -2.71
CA ILE A 63 -15.69 8.92 -4.01
C ILE A 63 -14.27 8.35 -3.91
N GLN A 64 -14.14 7.05 -4.20
CA GLN A 64 -12.85 6.35 -4.27
C GLN A 64 -12.69 5.63 -5.61
N PRO A 65 -11.72 6.01 -6.46
CA PRO A 65 -11.44 5.32 -7.71
C PRO A 65 -10.66 4.00 -7.48
N ARG A 66 -10.33 3.31 -8.58
CA ARG A 66 -9.27 2.28 -8.62
C ARG A 66 -8.12 2.78 -9.48
N ALA A 67 -6.89 2.64 -8.99
CA ALA A 67 -5.68 3.07 -9.70
C ALA A 67 -4.44 2.33 -9.16
N GLY A 68 -3.58 1.90 -10.07
CA GLY A 68 -2.34 1.18 -9.76
C GLY A 68 -1.51 0.99 -11.01
N VAL A 69 -0.25 1.41 -10.96
CA VAL A 69 0.76 1.21 -12.02
C VAL A 69 2.08 0.73 -11.41
N ALA A 70 2.95 0.17 -12.25
CA ALA A 70 4.14 -0.55 -11.83
C ALA A 70 5.19 0.29 -11.10
N LEU A 71 5.38 1.56 -11.47
CA LEU A 71 6.50 2.39 -11.01
C LEU A 71 6.05 3.42 -9.98
N VAL A 72 6.89 3.69 -8.98
CA VAL A 72 6.57 4.58 -7.85
C VAL A 72 6.24 6.00 -8.33
N ASP A 73 7.09 6.59 -9.16
CA ASP A 73 6.90 7.98 -9.60
C ASP A 73 5.66 8.12 -10.52
N ASP A 74 5.39 7.12 -11.35
CA ASP A 74 4.18 7.07 -12.16
C ASP A 74 2.93 6.87 -11.29
N GLN A 75 3.03 6.07 -10.22
CA GLN A 75 1.96 5.88 -9.25
C GLN A 75 1.65 7.20 -8.52
N ILE A 76 2.67 7.95 -8.09
CA ILE A 76 2.50 9.27 -7.49
C ILE A 76 1.83 10.22 -8.47
N LYS A 77 2.31 10.27 -9.72
CA LYS A 77 1.72 11.12 -10.77
C LYS A 77 0.26 10.78 -11.04
N LEU A 78 -0.07 9.50 -11.15
CA LEU A 78 -1.43 9.02 -11.34
C LEU A 78 -2.34 9.44 -10.18
N LEU A 79 -1.92 9.18 -8.94
CA LEU A 79 -2.72 9.49 -7.77
C LEU A 79 -2.87 11.01 -7.55
N THR A 80 -1.82 11.78 -7.82
CA THR A 80 -1.87 13.26 -7.79
C THR A 80 -2.92 13.79 -8.77
N TYR A 81 -3.01 13.21 -9.97
CA TYR A 81 -4.03 13.60 -10.94
C TYR A 81 -5.44 13.26 -10.46
N LEU A 82 -5.64 12.07 -9.90
CA LEU A 82 -6.94 11.65 -9.36
C LEU A 82 -7.36 12.51 -8.14
N GLN A 83 -6.41 12.91 -7.30
CA GLN A 83 -6.62 13.82 -6.20
C GLN A 83 -7.03 15.22 -6.70
N ASN A 84 -6.20 15.84 -7.53
CA ASN A 84 -6.31 17.26 -7.86
C ASN A 84 -7.31 17.55 -8.97
N VAL A 85 -7.42 16.67 -9.96
CA VAL A 85 -8.32 16.84 -11.12
C VAL A 85 -9.54 15.95 -11.00
N GLY A 86 -9.34 14.68 -10.59
CA GLY A 86 -10.44 13.75 -10.35
C GLY A 86 -11.25 14.05 -9.09
N GLN A 87 -10.73 14.91 -8.20
CA GLN A 87 -11.35 15.29 -6.92
C GLN A 87 -11.72 14.08 -6.07
N ALA A 88 -10.88 13.03 -6.10
CA ALA A 88 -11.09 11.84 -5.31
C ALA A 88 -11.03 12.17 -3.81
N ASP A 89 -12.01 11.71 -3.04
CA ASP A 89 -12.00 11.83 -1.59
C ASP A 89 -11.01 10.88 -0.93
N LEU A 90 -10.80 9.71 -1.54
CA LEU A 90 -9.95 8.65 -1.02
C LEU A 90 -9.08 8.12 -2.16
N LEU A 91 -7.80 7.92 -1.89
CA LEU A 91 -6.85 7.43 -2.90
C LEU A 91 -6.60 5.93 -2.75
N PRO A 92 -6.63 5.15 -3.85
CA PRO A 92 -6.35 3.73 -3.82
C PRO A 92 -4.87 3.45 -4.12
N THR A 93 -4.43 2.24 -3.79
CA THR A 93 -3.29 1.61 -4.45
C THR A 93 -3.71 0.21 -4.85
N THR A 94 -4.09 0.03 -6.11
CA THR A 94 -4.53 -1.26 -6.64
C THR A 94 -3.31 -2.14 -6.87
N ILE A 95 -3.19 -3.21 -6.10
CA ILE A 95 -2.05 -4.14 -6.15
C ILE A 95 -2.06 -4.97 -7.44
N ASP A 96 -0.90 -5.21 -8.06
CA ASP A 96 -0.81 -6.02 -9.27
C ASP A 96 -1.15 -7.51 -9.02
N SER A 97 -1.51 -8.24 -10.08
CA SER A 97 -1.94 -9.63 -9.96
C SER A 97 -0.85 -10.60 -9.53
N TYR A 98 0.43 -10.35 -9.82
CA TYR A 98 1.51 -11.22 -9.38
C TYR A 98 1.70 -11.12 -7.87
N THR A 99 1.70 -9.89 -7.33
CA THR A 99 1.74 -9.68 -5.87
C THR A 99 0.57 -10.36 -5.15
N ARG A 100 -0.64 -10.37 -5.74
CA ARG A 100 -1.82 -11.06 -5.16
C ARG A 100 -1.65 -12.58 -5.07
N GLN A 101 -0.79 -13.16 -5.91
CA GLN A 101 -0.46 -14.59 -5.93
C GLN A 101 0.90 -14.89 -5.29
N ASN A 102 1.50 -13.90 -4.60
CA ASN A 102 2.83 -14.00 -4.00
C ASN A 102 3.97 -14.31 -5.00
N CYS A 103 3.78 -14.01 -6.30
CA CYS A 103 4.77 -14.20 -7.37
C CYS A 103 5.67 -12.96 -7.52
N TYR A 104 6.42 -12.61 -6.46
CA TYR A 104 7.18 -11.35 -6.42
C TYR A 104 8.31 -11.27 -7.45
N GLU A 105 8.87 -12.40 -7.89
CA GLU A 105 9.85 -12.46 -8.96
C GLU A 105 9.25 -12.02 -10.31
N ASP A 106 8.00 -12.38 -10.59
CA ASP A 106 7.31 -11.97 -11.81
C ASP A 106 6.88 -10.52 -11.76
N ALA A 107 6.46 -10.03 -10.58
CA ALA A 107 6.28 -8.60 -10.34
C ALA A 107 7.58 -7.82 -10.58
N GLN A 108 8.74 -8.37 -10.14
CA GLN A 108 10.05 -7.76 -10.36
C GLN A 108 10.40 -7.67 -11.86
N LYS A 109 10.17 -8.74 -12.62
CA LYS A 109 10.32 -8.71 -14.09
C LYS A 109 9.41 -7.66 -14.71
N GLY A 110 8.16 -7.55 -14.24
CA GLY A 110 7.21 -6.54 -14.68
C GLY A 110 7.67 -5.10 -14.40
N ILE A 111 8.34 -4.84 -13.27
CA ILE A 111 8.97 -3.55 -12.98
C ILE A 111 10.07 -3.25 -14.00
N VAL A 112 10.99 -4.20 -14.24
CA VAL A 112 12.10 -4.04 -15.19
C VAL A 112 11.59 -3.77 -16.60
N GLU A 113 10.60 -4.54 -17.06
CA GLU A 113 9.97 -4.32 -18.36
C GLU A 113 9.22 -2.99 -18.42
N SER A 114 8.61 -2.53 -17.32
CA SER A 114 7.95 -1.22 -17.29
C SER A 114 8.93 -0.07 -17.48
N ILE A 115 10.12 -0.16 -16.86
CA ILE A 115 11.21 0.82 -17.03
C ILE A 115 11.68 0.80 -18.48
N LYS A 116 11.96 -0.38 -19.03
CA LYS A 116 12.48 -0.56 -20.40
C LYS A 116 11.53 -0.01 -21.46
N ASN A 117 10.22 -0.17 -21.27
CA ASN A 117 9.19 0.24 -22.24
C ASN A 117 8.60 1.62 -21.94
N ASN A 118 9.02 2.30 -20.87
CA ASN A 118 8.47 3.57 -20.40
C ASN A 118 6.93 3.57 -20.31
N LYS A 119 6.37 2.44 -19.85
CA LYS A 119 4.93 2.19 -19.72
C LYS A 119 4.72 1.09 -18.70
N SER A 120 3.67 1.17 -17.90
CA SER A 120 3.35 0.08 -16.98
C SER A 120 2.99 -1.22 -17.70
N MET A 121 3.76 -2.27 -17.40
CA MET A 121 3.55 -3.65 -17.86
C MET A 121 2.87 -4.52 -16.80
N LEU A 122 2.46 -3.91 -15.67
CA LEU A 122 1.67 -4.54 -14.62
C LEU A 122 0.27 -3.93 -14.59
N ASN A 123 -0.70 -4.68 -14.10
CA ASN A 123 -2.08 -4.22 -13.93
C ASN A 123 -2.35 -3.55 -12.56
N GLY A 124 -1.28 -3.19 -11.85
CA GLY A 124 -1.33 -2.61 -10.51
C GLY A 124 0.07 -2.28 -9.98
N PHE A 125 0.11 -1.87 -8.72
CA PHE A 125 1.33 -1.48 -8.00
C PHE A 125 1.92 -2.67 -7.21
N PRO A 126 3.17 -3.06 -7.46
CA PRO A 126 3.84 -4.17 -6.76
C PRO A 126 4.44 -3.70 -5.42
N ALA A 127 3.57 -3.48 -4.43
CA ALA A 127 3.95 -2.90 -3.15
C ALA A 127 5.02 -3.71 -2.39
N VAL A 128 4.96 -5.05 -2.46
CA VAL A 128 5.94 -5.92 -1.80
C VAL A 128 7.33 -5.72 -2.40
N ASN A 129 7.44 -5.64 -3.73
CA ASN A 129 8.71 -5.39 -4.41
C ASN A 129 9.29 -4.02 -4.11
N HIS A 130 8.44 -2.99 -4.02
CA HIS A 130 8.86 -1.61 -3.78
C HIS A 130 9.22 -1.31 -2.33
N GLY A 131 8.71 -2.10 -1.38
CA GLY A 131 9.05 -2.00 0.04
C GLY A 131 8.41 -0.83 0.78
N VAL A 132 8.80 -0.70 2.05
CA VAL A 132 8.24 0.26 3.00
C VAL A 132 8.57 1.69 2.59
N GLU A 133 9.84 1.94 2.25
CA GLU A 133 10.35 3.27 1.86
C GLU A 133 9.52 3.85 0.70
N SER A 134 9.35 3.07 -0.36
CA SER A 134 8.60 3.51 -1.55
C SER A 134 7.11 3.70 -1.29
N CYS A 135 6.50 2.83 -0.47
CA CYS A 135 5.11 3.03 -0.05
C CYS A 135 4.94 4.34 0.74
N ARG A 136 5.90 4.68 1.59
CA ARG A 136 5.91 5.96 2.32
C ARG A 136 6.16 7.15 1.43
N ARG A 137 7.00 7.03 0.39
CA ARG A 137 7.14 8.08 -0.64
C ARG A 137 5.79 8.42 -1.27
N ILE A 138 4.95 7.42 -1.54
CA ILE A 138 3.58 7.66 -2.05
C ILE A 138 2.72 8.39 -1.02
N ILE A 139 2.69 7.91 0.23
CA ILE A 139 1.91 8.54 1.32
C ILE A 139 2.33 10.01 1.54
N ASN A 140 3.63 10.27 1.51
CA ASN A 140 4.18 11.60 1.76
C ASN A 140 3.91 12.57 0.60
N ALA A 141 3.80 12.07 -0.63
CA ALA A 141 3.60 12.89 -1.83
C ALA A 141 2.14 13.32 -2.10
N LEU A 142 1.16 12.73 -1.40
CA LEU A 142 -0.27 12.94 -1.59
C LEU A 142 -0.90 13.62 -0.36
N ASP A 143 -2.13 14.12 -0.46
CA ASP A 143 -2.86 14.80 0.63
C ASP A 143 -4.02 13.98 1.22
#